data_AF-A0A7X7SAK9-F1
#
_entry.id   AF-A0A7X7SAK9-F1
#
_cell.length_a   1.000
_cell.length_b   1.000
_cell.length_c   1.000
_cell.angle_alpha   90.00
_cell.angle_beta   90.00
_cell.angle_gamma   90.00
#
_symmetry.space_group_name_H-M   'P 1'
#
loop_
_entity.id
_entity.type
_entity.pdbx_description
1 polymer ?
#
loop_
_entity_poly.entity_id
_entity_poly.type
_entity_poly.pdbx_seq_one_letter_code
_entity_poly.pdbx_strand_id
1 'polypeptide(L)'
;NEHLEEVEAVARSISRLNPSIAYISIPTRPPSLKWVKPPQEGSINQAYQIFKQYMPQVEYLIGFEGSDFAFSGDIESDILGTCSVHPMRQDAVQELLNRAHQDWKIVEKMIAEEKLVEMQFNGQKFYMRKLYEGYRR
;
A
#
# COMPACT_ATOMS: atom_id res chain seq x y z
N ASN A 1 1.09 8.91 -15.41
CA ASN A 1 0.37 7.72 -15.90
C ASN A 1 -0.57 7.23 -14.81
N GLU A 2 -1.71 7.89 -14.65
CA GLU A 2 -2.74 7.48 -13.68
C GLU A 2 -3.93 6.81 -14.36
N HIS A 3 -3.93 6.71 -15.70
CA HIS A 3 -4.96 6.02 -16.44
C HIS A 3 -4.76 4.50 -16.35
N LEU A 4 -5.81 3.78 -15.96
CA LEU A 4 -5.80 2.33 -15.73
C LEU A 4 -5.22 1.54 -16.92
N GLU A 5 -5.56 1.93 -18.15
CA GLU A 5 -5.06 1.30 -19.37
C GLU A 5 -3.54 1.42 -19.54
N GLU A 6 -2.96 2.57 -19.15
CA GLU A 6 -1.52 2.79 -19.20
C GLU A 6 -0.81 1.92 -18.15
N VAL A 7 -1.37 1.86 -16.93
CA VAL A 7 -0.84 1.07 -15.82
C VAL A 7 -0.82 -0.42 -16.20
N GLU A 8 -1.90 -0.91 -16.82
CA GLU A 8 -1.99 -2.29 -17.29
C GLU A 8 -1.01 -2.58 -18.44
N ALA A 9 -0.89 -1.67 -19.41
CA ALA A 9 0.08 -1.81 -20.50
C ALA A 9 1.53 -1.88 -19.99
N VAL A 10 1.86 -1.09 -18.97
CA VAL A 10 3.17 -1.13 -18.29
C VAL A 10 3.36 -2.46 -17.56
N ALA A 11 2.38 -2.90 -16.76
CA ALA A 11 2.46 -4.16 -16.03
C ALA A 11 2.69 -5.35 -16.98
N ARG A 12 1.96 -5.40 -18.09
CA ARG A 12 2.11 -6.43 -19.13
C ARG A 12 3.44 -6.36 -19.87
N SER A 13 4.03 -5.18 -19.99
CA SER A 13 5.34 -5.01 -20.63
C SER A 13 6.46 -5.48 -19.70
N ILE A 14 6.40 -5.10 -18.42
CA ILE A 14 7.40 -5.48 -17.41
C ILE A 14 7.36 -6.99 -17.12
N SER A 15 6.19 -7.63 -17.13
CA SER A 15 6.09 -9.07 -16.85
C SER A 15 6.88 -9.94 -17.84
N ARG A 16 7.11 -9.45 -19.07
CA ARG A 16 7.94 -10.12 -20.08
C ARG A 16 9.42 -10.19 -19.69
N LEU A 17 9.88 -9.33 -18.78
CA LEU A 17 11.23 -9.36 -18.23
C LEU A 17 11.41 -10.44 -17.16
N ASN A 18 10.32 -11.09 -16.74
CA ASN A 18 10.28 -12.09 -15.69
C ASN A 18 10.96 -11.64 -14.37
N PRO A 19 10.57 -10.49 -13.80
CA PRO A 19 11.16 -10.00 -12.56
C PRO A 19 10.78 -10.89 -11.38
N SER A 20 11.72 -11.08 -10.44
CA SER A 20 11.43 -11.72 -9.15
C SER A 20 10.52 -10.87 -8.26
N ILE A 21 10.67 -9.54 -8.34
CA ILE A 21 9.87 -8.55 -7.62
C ILE A 21 9.73 -7.27 -8.45
N ALA A 22 8.57 -6.62 -8.36
CA ALA A 22 8.38 -5.27 -8.90
C ALA A 22 7.98 -4.29 -7.79
N TYR A 23 8.60 -3.12 -7.81
CA TYR A 23 8.33 -2.06 -6.85
C TYR A 23 7.54 -0.93 -7.50
N ILE A 24 6.42 -0.55 -6.89
CA ILE A 24 5.66 0.64 -7.23
C ILE A 24 6.16 1.79 -6.37
N SER A 25 6.81 2.77 -6.99
CA SER A 25 7.31 3.96 -6.32
C SER A 25 6.47 5.19 -6.66
N ILE A 26 6.34 6.11 -5.70
CA ILE A 26 5.82 7.46 -5.93
C ILE A 26 6.91 8.49 -5.62
N PRO A 27 6.77 9.75 -6.06
CA PRO A 27 7.66 10.82 -5.59
C PRO A 27 7.59 10.96 -4.07
N THR A 28 8.64 10.50 -3.37
CA THR A 28 8.80 10.55 -1.89
C THR A 28 9.73 11.68 -1.44
N ARG A 29 10.12 12.57 -2.35
CA ARG A 29 10.79 13.84 -2.02
C ARG A 29 10.07 14.96 -2.76
N PRO A 30 10.01 16.18 -2.20
CA PRO A 30 9.45 17.32 -2.90
C PRO A 30 10.11 17.42 -4.28
N PRO A 31 9.35 17.25 -5.37
CA PRO A 31 9.91 17.35 -6.70
C PRO A 31 10.37 18.79 -6.93
N SER A 32 11.48 18.97 -7.65
CA SER A 32 11.96 20.28 -8.08
C SER A 32 10.91 21.06 -8.89
N LEU A 33 9.96 20.34 -9.48
CA LEU A 33 8.83 20.85 -10.23
C LEU A 33 7.55 20.78 -9.39
N LYS A 34 7.03 21.94 -9.00
CA LYS A 34 5.84 22.10 -8.12
C LYS A 34 4.53 21.51 -8.66
N TRP A 35 4.48 21.14 -9.95
CA TRP A 35 3.30 20.54 -10.56
C TRP A 35 3.26 19.02 -10.40
N VAL A 36 4.38 18.37 -10.06
CA VAL A 36 4.43 16.94 -9.81
C VAL A 36 3.90 16.70 -8.40
N LYS A 37 2.78 15.96 -8.31
CA LYS A 37 2.18 15.55 -7.04
C LYS A 37 2.14 14.02 -6.97
N PRO A 38 2.24 13.43 -5.77
CA PRO A 38 2.02 12.01 -5.63
C PRO A 38 0.57 11.66 -5.97
N PRO A 39 0.34 10.46 -6.54
CA PRO A 39 -1.01 9.95 -6.74
C PRO A 39 -1.73 9.76 -5.40
N GLN A 40 -3.06 9.72 -5.44
CA GLN A 40 -3.88 9.37 -4.29
C GLN A 40 -3.73 7.88 -3.94
N GLU A 41 -3.93 7.54 -2.68
CA GLU A 41 -3.80 6.17 -2.16
C GLU A 41 -4.66 5.17 -2.95
N GLY A 42 -5.88 5.55 -3.32
CA GLY A 42 -6.76 4.72 -4.16
C GLY A 42 -6.13 4.35 -5.51
N SER A 43 -5.49 5.32 -6.18
CA SER A 43 -4.78 5.10 -7.45
C SER A 43 -3.54 4.23 -7.26
N ILE A 44 -2.83 4.38 -6.14
CA ILE A 44 -1.68 3.53 -5.80
C ILE A 44 -2.13 2.08 -5.58
N ASN A 45 -3.21 1.87 -4.82
CA ASN A 45 -3.78 0.55 -4.63
C ASN A 45 -4.25 -0.06 -5.96
N GLN A 46 -4.91 0.71 -6.83
CA GLN A 46 -5.28 0.23 -8.16
C GLN A 46 -4.05 -0.27 -8.96
N ALA A 47 -2.96 0.51 -8.96
CA ALA A 47 -1.74 0.09 -9.63
C ALA A 47 -1.15 -1.19 -9.01
N TYR A 48 -1.15 -1.30 -7.68
CA TYR A 48 -0.73 -2.53 -6.99
C TYR A 48 -1.52 -3.75 -7.45
N GLN A 49 -2.86 -3.66 -7.43
CA GLN A 49 -3.72 -4.78 -7.77
C GLN A 49 -3.54 -5.20 -9.23
N ILE A 50 -3.34 -4.24 -10.15
CA ILE A 50 -3.05 -4.54 -11.56
C ILE A 50 -1.72 -5.26 -11.68
N PHE A 51 -0.64 -4.72 -11.12
CA PHE A 51 0.68 -5.36 -11.21
C PHE A 51 0.68 -6.76 -10.60
N LYS A 52 -0.06 -6.97 -9.51
CA LYS A 52 -0.16 -8.27 -8.84
C LYS A 52 -0.84 -9.35 -9.69
N GLN A 53 -1.65 -8.97 -10.69
CA GLN A 53 -2.21 -9.93 -11.64
C GLN A 53 -1.17 -10.47 -12.63
N TYR A 54 -0.10 -9.71 -12.87
CA TYR A 54 0.90 -10.02 -13.89
C TYR A 54 2.23 -10.52 -13.32
N MET A 55 2.47 -10.37 -12.01
CA MET A 55 3.77 -10.60 -11.38
C MET A 55 3.64 -11.40 -10.08
N PRO A 56 4.63 -12.25 -9.76
CA PRO A 56 4.59 -13.08 -8.56
C PRO A 56 4.65 -12.24 -7.28
N GLN A 57 5.46 -11.18 -7.26
CA GLN A 57 5.68 -10.33 -6.09
C GLN A 57 5.67 -8.85 -6.49
N VAL A 58 4.91 -8.05 -5.75
CA VAL A 58 4.76 -6.61 -5.95
C VAL A 58 4.78 -5.95 -4.58
N GLU A 59 5.56 -4.88 -4.45
CA GLU A 59 5.74 -4.12 -3.22
C GLU A 59 5.75 -2.60 -3.50
N TYR A 60 5.59 -1.81 -2.46
CA TYR A 60 5.61 -0.36 -2.47
C TYR A 60 6.98 0.17 -2.05
N LEU A 61 7.44 1.21 -2.75
CA LEU A 61 8.54 2.09 -2.33
C LEU A 61 8.01 3.52 -2.24
N ILE A 62 7.05 3.73 -1.34
CA ILE A 62 6.25 4.98 -1.27
C ILE A 62 6.43 5.76 0.04
N GLY A 63 7.31 5.30 0.91
CA GLY A 63 7.58 5.90 2.20
C GLY A 63 8.77 5.25 2.89
N PHE A 64 9.04 5.65 4.12
CA PHE A 64 10.03 4.99 4.95
C PHE A 64 9.44 3.69 5.50
N GLU A 65 10.06 2.56 5.16
CA GLU A 65 9.63 1.21 5.55
C GLU A 65 9.72 0.96 7.07
N GLY A 66 10.55 1.72 7.80
CA GLY A 66 10.83 1.44 9.21
C GLY A 66 11.78 0.25 9.38
N SER A 67 12.16 -0.04 10.63
CA SER A 67 13.02 -1.18 11.00
C SER A 67 12.25 -2.46 11.34
N ASP A 68 10.92 -2.42 11.33
CA ASP A 68 10.09 -3.39 12.04
C ASP A 68 9.29 -4.26 11.06
N PHE A 69 10.00 -5.15 10.38
CA PHE A 69 9.40 -6.25 9.60
C PHE A 69 9.17 -7.51 10.45
N ALA A 70 9.48 -7.47 11.75
CA ALA A 70 9.31 -8.58 12.67
C ALA A 70 8.12 -8.32 13.59
N PHE A 71 7.31 -9.37 13.85
CA PHE A 71 6.20 -9.34 14.81
C PHE A 71 6.70 -8.83 16.16
N SER A 72 6.37 -7.58 16.46
CA SER A 72 6.86 -6.85 17.63
C SER A 72 6.04 -7.20 18.90
N GLY A 73 4.89 -7.83 18.71
CA GLY A 73 3.87 -8.02 19.74
C GLY A 73 2.92 -6.81 19.88
N ASP A 74 3.21 -5.70 19.20
CA ASP A 74 2.29 -4.59 19.01
C ASP A 74 1.61 -4.68 17.65
N ILE A 75 0.35 -5.08 17.68
CA ILE A 75 -0.49 -5.29 16.50
C ILE A 75 -0.63 -4.03 15.63
N GLU A 76 -0.63 -2.83 16.22
CA GLU A 76 -0.70 -1.58 15.45
C GLU A 76 0.56 -1.42 14.60
N SER A 77 1.73 -1.65 15.21
CA SER A 77 3.04 -1.57 14.55
C SER A 77 3.18 -2.64 13.46
N ASP A 78 2.72 -3.87 13.72
CA ASP A 78 2.81 -4.97 12.75
C ASP A 78 1.92 -4.73 11.51
N ILE A 79 0.70 -4.19 11.71
CA ILE A 79 -0.18 -3.76 10.62
C ILE A 79 0.48 -2.62 9.83
N LEU A 80 1.05 -1.63 10.50
CA LEU A 80 1.70 -0.49 9.84
C LEU A 80 2.96 -0.87 9.07
N GLY A 81 3.78 -1.79 9.61
CA GLY A 81 4.96 -2.32 8.94
C GLY A 81 4.58 -3.03 7.66
N THR A 82 3.62 -3.94 7.73
CA THR A 82 3.08 -4.66 6.56
C THR A 82 2.45 -3.68 5.55
N CYS A 83 1.63 -2.75 6.02
CA CYS A 83 0.96 -1.75 5.19
C CYS A 83 1.88 -0.69 4.58
N SER A 84 3.15 -0.62 5.02
CA SER A 84 4.15 0.28 4.45
C SER A 84 4.68 -0.19 3.10
N VAL A 85 4.68 -1.50 2.88
CA VAL A 85 5.19 -2.14 1.66
C VAL A 85 4.09 -2.71 0.77
N HIS A 86 2.86 -2.90 1.23
CA HIS A 86 1.73 -3.27 0.36
C HIS A 86 0.38 -3.09 1.07
N PRO A 87 -0.75 -2.99 0.35
CA PRO A 87 -2.05 -2.91 1.00
C PRO A 87 -2.46 -4.29 1.54
N MET A 88 -3.11 -4.33 2.71
CA MET A 88 -3.67 -5.55 3.28
C MET A 88 -5.16 -5.66 2.97
N ARG A 89 -5.62 -6.83 2.55
CA ARG A 89 -7.06 -7.11 2.38
C ARG A 89 -7.73 -7.28 3.76
N GLN A 90 -9.01 -6.94 3.87
CA GLN A 90 -9.74 -6.97 5.15
C GLN A 90 -9.68 -8.31 5.89
N ASP A 91 -9.81 -9.42 5.18
CA ASP A 91 -9.70 -10.77 5.74
C ASP A 91 -8.31 -11.06 6.30
N ALA A 92 -7.24 -10.61 5.63
CA ALA A 92 -5.87 -10.75 6.11
C ALA A 92 -5.61 -9.92 7.38
N VAL A 93 -6.18 -8.71 7.46
CA VAL A 93 -6.15 -7.90 8.70
C VAL A 93 -6.92 -8.62 9.81
N GLN A 94 -8.11 -9.16 9.51
CA GLN A 94 -8.92 -9.88 10.49
C GLN A 94 -8.21 -11.14 11.01
N GLU A 95 -7.54 -11.89 10.14
CA GLU A 95 -6.75 -13.06 10.54
C GLU A 95 -5.60 -12.67 11.49
N LEU A 96 -4.90 -11.58 11.17
CA LEU A 96 -3.81 -11.07 12.01
C LEU A 96 -4.33 -10.63 13.40
N LEU A 97 -5.47 -9.93 13.45
CA LEU A 97 -6.12 -9.55 14.71
C LEU A 97 -6.54 -10.77 15.53
N ASN A 98 -7.13 -11.78 14.88
CA ASN A 98 -7.55 -13.01 15.55
C ASN A 98 -6.37 -13.76 16.18
N ARG A 99 -5.22 -13.81 15.49
CA ARG A 99 -3.96 -14.38 16.01
C ARG A 99 -3.42 -13.61 17.21
N ALA A 100 -3.61 -12.29 17.23
CA ALA A 100 -3.20 -11.44 18.34
C ALA A 100 -4.25 -11.34 19.48
N HIS A 101 -5.40 -12.02 19.34
CA HIS A 101 -6.55 -11.90 20.25
C HIS A 101 -7.06 -10.46 20.42
N GLN A 102 -7.09 -9.70 19.31
CA GLN A 102 -7.50 -8.30 19.29
C GLN A 102 -8.81 -8.10 18.51
N ASP A 103 -9.48 -6.99 18.80
CA ASP A 103 -10.75 -6.63 18.17
C ASP A 103 -10.56 -5.64 17.00
N TRP A 104 -11.51 -5.63 16.06
CA TRP A 104 -11.50 -4.74 14.89
C TRP A 104 -11.46 -3.24 15.26
N LYS A 105 -11.89 -2.87 16.47
CA LYS A 105 -11.78 -1.51 17.02
C LYS A 105 -10.39 -0.90 16.91
N ILE A 106 -9.32 -1.70 16.90
CA ILE A 106 -7.96 -1.20 16.69
C ILE A 106 -7.82 -0.59 15.29
N VAL A 107 -8.34 -1.26 14.26
CA VAL A 107 -8.31 -0.77 12.87
C VAL A 107 -9.14 0.51 12.75
N GLU A 108 -10.33 0.55 13.37
CA GLU A 108 -11.18 1.75 13.40
C GLU A 108 -10.45 2.94 14.04
N LYS A 109 -9.79 2.72 15.18
CA LYS A 109 -8.94 3.71 15.85
C LYS A 109 -7.81 4.19 14.93
N MET A 110 -7.10 3.27 14.28
CA MET A 110 -6.00 3.61 13.37
C MET A 110 -6.46 4.43 12.15
N ILE A 111 -7.67 4.18 11.64
CA ILE A 111 -8.28 5.00 10.57
C ILE A 111 -8.63 6.38 11.10
N ALA A 112 -9.24 6.47 12.29
CA ALA A 112 -9.59 7.74 12.92
C ALA A 112 -8.36 8.60 13.25
N GLU A 113 -7.23 7.98 13.61
CA GLU A 113 -5.93 8.61 13.84
C GLU A 113 -5.15 8.88 12.53
N GLU A 114 -5.74 8.64 11.36
CA GLU A 114 -5.11 8.78 10.05
C GLU A 114 -3.81 7.97 9.87
N LYS A 115 -3.62 6.89 10.62
CA LYS A 115 -2.50 5.95 10.42
C LYS A 115 -2.74 5.03 9.23
N LEU A 116 -4.00 4.64 9.02
CA LEU A 116 -4.46 3.81 7.91
C LEU A 116 -5.49 4.55 7.06
N VAL A 117 -5.59 4.15 5.80
CA VAL A 117 -6.68 4.50 4.90
C VAL A 117 -7.38 3.23 4.43
N GLU A 118 -8.71 3.23 4.49
CA GLU A 118 -9.55 2.19 3.87
C GLU A 118 -9.81 2.56 2.42
N MET A 119 -9.68 1.59 1.53
CA MET A 119 -9.95 1.72 0.09
C MET A 119 -10.75 0.54 -0.40
N GLN A 120 -11.52 0.73 -1.46
CA GLN A 120 -12.25 -0.34 -2.12
C GLN A 120 -11.66 -0.62 -3.50
N PHE A 121 -11.43 -1.90 -3.79
CA PHE A 121 -11.04 -2.36 -5.12
C PHE A 121 -11.76 -3.67 -5.44
N ASN A 122 -12.44 -3.70 -6.58
CA ASN A 122 -13.20 -4.87 -7.05
C ASN A 122 -14.16 -5.46 -5.99
N GLY A 123 -14.89 -4.59 -5.27
CA GLY A 123 -15.82 -4.98 -4.21
C GLY A 123 -15.16 -5.41 -2.88
N GLN A 124 -13.84 -5.47 -2.80
CA GLN A 124 -13.09 -5.84 -1.59
C GLN A 124 -12.46 -4.61 -0.93
N LYS A 125 -12.34 -4.66 0.40
CA LYS A 125 -11.69 -3.61 1.20
C LYS A 125 -10.22 -3.89 1.40
N PHE A 126 -9.42 -2.85 1.26
CA PHE A 126 -7.98 -2.84 1.45
C PHE A 126 -7.57 -1.72 2.40
N TYR A 127 -6.52 -1.98 3.16
CA TYR A 127 -5.96 -1.06 4.15
C TYR A 127 -4.52 -0.77 3.76
N MET A 128 -4.16 0.50 3.76
CA MET A 128 -2.83 0.97 3.40
C MET A 128 -2.40 2.03 4.40
N ARG A 129 -1.09 2.14 4.63
CA ARG A 129 -0.54 3.21 5.46
C ARG A 129 -0.82 4.56 4.80
N LYS A 130 -1.33 5.51 5.59
CA LYS A 130 -1.57 6.87 5.11
C LYS A 130 -0.28 7.49 4.59
N LEU A 131 -0.34 8.16 3.44
CA LEU A 131 0.80 8.90 2.92
C LEU A 131 1.07 10.13 3.79
N TYR A 132 2.36 10.38 4.07
CA TYR A 132 2.79 11.56 4.82
C TYR A 132 2.36 12.85 4.13
N GLU A 133 1.79 13.80 4.87
CA GLU A 133 1.28 15.07 4.32
C GLU A 133 2.33 15.88 3.54
N GLY A 134 3.61 15.74 3.90
CA GLY A 134 4.72 16.38 3.18
C GLY A 134 4.86 15.94 1.72
N TYR A 135 4.26 14.81 1.31
CA TYR A 135 4.21 14.40 -0.09
C TYR A 135 3.15 15.17 -0.88
N ARG A 136 2.09 15.67 -0.25
CA ARG A 136 0.93 16.26 -0.95
C ARG A 136 1.05 17.76 -1.25
N ARG A 137 2.14 18.42 -0.84
CA ARG A 137 2.35 19.87 -0.98
C ARG A 137 2.99 20.27 -2.30
#